data_AF-A0A936QRQ2-F1
#
_entry.id   AF-A0A936QRQ2-F1
#
_cell.length_a   1.000
_cell.length_b   1.000
_cell.length_c   1.000
_cell.angle_alpha   90.00
_cell.angle_beta   90.00
_cell.angle_gamma   90.00
#
_symmetry.space_group_name_H-M   'P 1'
#
loop_
_entity.id
_entity.type
_entity.pdbx_description
1 polymer ?
#
loop_
_entity_poly.entity_id
_entity_poly.type
_entity_poly.pdbx_seq_one_letter_code
_entity_poly.pdbx_strand_id
1 'polypeptide(L)'
;MIKKLAIFVLALLFAMPMWACEACEKQQPAILKGISHGTGPESGWDMPIIYLSGVIVLITLVFAVKYLVKPGEGAEDHIKRSILNTPLHDGN
;
A
#
# COMPACT_ATOMS: atom_id res chain seq x y z
N MET A 1 -12.85 7.00 25.91
CA MET A 1 -12.04 5.77 25.81
C MET A 1 -11.47 5.56 24.41
N ILE A 2 -12.27 5.73 23.34
CA ILE A 2 -11.84 5.58 21.93
C ILE A 2 -10.61 6.44 21.55
N LYS A 3 -10.51 7.69 22.01
CA LYS A 3 -9.35 8.56 21.73
C LYS A 3 -8.03 8.02 22.30
N LYS A 4 -8.07 7.41 23.50
CA LYS A 4 -6.88 6.81 24.13
C LYS A 4 -6.48 5.52 23.42
N LEU A 5 -7.47 4.74 22.98
CA LEU A 5 -7.26 3.56 22.15
C LEU A 5 -6.62 3.93 20.80
N ALA A 6 -7.11 4.98 20.13
CA ALA A 6 -6.56 5.44 18.86
C ALA A 6 -5.09 5.90 19.00
N ILE A 7 -4.77 6.65 20.06
CA ILE A 7 -3.39 7.08 20.34
C ILE A 7 -2.50 5.87 20.65
N PHE A 8 -3.01 4.89 21.40
CA PHE A 8 -2.27 3.67 21.72
C PHE A 8 -1.98 2.81 20.48
N VAL A 9 -2.98 2.63 19.60
CA VAL A 9 -2.81 1.94 18.32
C VAL A 9 -1.80 2.69 17.43
N LEU A 10 -1.89 4.02 17.37
CA LEU A 10 -0.94 4.84 16.61
C LEU A 10 0.49 4.70 17.16
N ALA A 11 0.66 4.76 18.48
CA ALA A 11 1.97 4.56 19.11
C ALA A 11 2.54 3.16 18.84
N LEU A 12 1.69 2.12 18.82
CA LEU A 12 2.12 0.76 18.47
C LEU A 12 2.61 0.65 17.02
N LEU A 13 1.94 1.34 16.09
CA LEU A 13 2.34 1.37 14.68
C LEU A 13 3.70 2.05 14.47
N PHE A 14 4.03 3.07 15.27
CA PHE A 14 5.33 3.76 15.22
C PHE A 14 6.44 3.10 16.05
N ALA A 15 6.11 2.16 16.93
CA ALA A 15 7.09 1.49 17.79
C ALA A 15 7.91 0.40 17.05
N MET A 16 7.54 0.04 15.82
CA MET A 16 8.26 -0.95 15.04
C MET A 16 9.54 -0.34 14.44
N PRO A 17 10.72 -0.96 14.59
CA PRO A 17 11.94 -0.47 13.98
C PRO A 17 11.83 -0.56 12.46
N MET A 18 11.78 0.60 11.80
CA MET A 18 11.65 0.71 10.35
C MET A 18 12.94 0.37 9.60
N TRP A 19 14.07 0.24 10.31
CA TRP A 19 15.40 0.03 9.72
C TRP A 19 15.95 -1.37 10.02
N ALA A 20 16.66 -1.93 9.06
CA ALA A 20 17.39 -3.19 9.25
C ALA A 20 18.48 -3.02 10.33
N CYS A 21 18.69 -4.06 11.14
CA CYS A 21 19.91 -4.16 11.93
C CYS A 21 21.10 -4.47 11.01
N GLU A 22 22.32 -4.20 11.47
CA GLU A 22 23.55 -4.41 10.71
C GLU A 22 23.68 -5.85 10.15
N ALA A 23 23.23 -6.85 10.91
CA ALA A 23 23.23 -8.25 10.49
C ALA A 23 22.29 -8.50 9.29
N CYS A 24 21.06 -7.97 9.36
CA CYS A 24 20.08 -8.08 8.28
C CYS A 24 20.53 -7.31 7.03
N GLU A 25 21.11 -6.12 7.19
CA GLU A 25 21.59 -5.29 6.08
C GLU A 25 22.70 -5.98 5.27
N LYS A 26 23.61 -6.70 5.94
CA LYS A 26 24.67 -7.47 5.26
C LYS A 26 24.13 -8.60 4.38
N GLN A 27 22.99 -9.19 4.76
CA GLN A 27 22.34 -10.28 4.04
C GLN A 27 21.43 -9.79 2.90
N GLN A 28 21.16 -8.49 2.82
CA GLN A 28 20.32 -7.93 1.77
C GLN A 28 21.08 -7.75 0.45
N PRO A 29 20.38 -7.88 -0.70
CA PRO A 29 20.96 -7.59 -2.00
C PRO A 29 21.29 -6.10 -2.11
N ALA A 30 22.32 -5.74 -2.87
CA ALA A 30 22.89 -4.40 -2.90
C ALA A 30 21.87 -3.26 -3.10
N ILE A 31 20.81 -3.51 -3.86
CA ILE A 31 19.77 -2.53 -4.19
C ILE A 31 18.79 -2.31 -3.02
N LEU A 32 18.63 -3.29 -2.13
CA LEU A 32 17.66 -3.27 -1.03
C LEU A 32 18.28 -2.97 0.34
N LYS A 33 19.62 -2.90 0.44
CA LYS A 33 20.33 -2.58 1.67
C LYS A 33 19.89 -1.23 2.23
N GLY A 34 19.53 -1.21 3.51
CA GLY A 34 19.05 0.00 4.20
C GLY A 34 17.62 0.42 3.84
N ILE A 35 16.95 -0.30 2.93
CA ILE A 35 15.57 -0.03 2.52
C ILE A 35 14.62 -1.08 3.11
N SER A 36 14.94 -2.36 2.96
CA SER A 36 14.12 -3.44 3.52
C SER A 36 14.54 -3.76 4.96
N HIS A 37 13.59 -4.18 5.80
CA HIS A 37 13.86 -4.86 7.06
C HIS A 37 13.69 -6.37 6.88
N GLY A 38 14.45 -7.17 7.63
CA GLY A 38 14.36 -8.64 7.62
C GLY A 38 15.51 -9.29 6.86
N THR A 39 15.51 -10.63 6.85
CA THR A 39 16.49 -11.42 6.09
C THR A 39 16.32 -11.14 4.60
N GLY A 40 17.45 -11.13 3.89
CA GLY A 40 17.44 -11.04 2.44
C GLY A 40 16.90 -12.33 1.79
N PRO A 41 16.80 -12.36 0.46
CA PRO A 41 16.45 -13.56 -0.29
C PRO A 41 17.45 -14.68 0.06
N GLU A 42 16.95 -15.84 0.46
CA GLU A 42 17.78 -16.97 0.90
C GLU A 42 18.13 -17.88 -0.28
N SER A 43 17.22 -17.97 -1.27
CA SER A 43 17.39 -18.75 -2.49
C SER A 43 17.66 -17.85 -3.71
N GLY A 44 18.32 -18.40 -4.73
CA GLY A 44 18.52 -17.71 -6.01
C GLY A 44 17.23 -17.38 -6.77
N TRP A 45 16.11 -18.03 -6.42
CA TRP A 45 14.79 -17.81 -7.03
C TRP A 45 13.96 -16.74 -6.33
N ASP A 46 14.29 -16.42 -5.09
CA ASP A 46 13.52 -15.47 -4.29
C ASP A 46 13.56 -14.07 -4.90
N MET A 47 14.73 -13.60 -5.35
CA MET A 47 14.88 -12.25 -5.89
C MET A 47 14.15 -12.06 -7.24
N PRO A 48 14.22 -13.00 -8.21
CA PRO A 48 13.37 -12.97 -9.40
C PRO A 48 11.86 -12.90 -9.09
N ILE A 49 11.39 -13.67 -8.11
CA ILE A 49 9.97 -13.68 -7.70
C ILE A 49 9.59 -12.32 -7.09
N ILE A 50 10.43 -11.77 -6.23
CA ILE A 50 10.22 -10.44 -5.64
C ILE A 50 10.11 -9.37 -6.74
N TYR A 51 11.00 -9.38 -7.74
CA TYR A 51 10.90 -8.43 -8.85
C TYR A 51 9.62 -8.60 -9.68
N LEU A 52 9.27 -9.85 -10.01
CA LEU A 52 8.05 -10.14 -10.78
C LEU A 52 6.79 -9.68 -10.04
N SER A 53 6.70 -9.99 -8.75
CA SER A 53 5.60 -9.54 -7.89
C SER A 53 5.53 -8.01 -7.81
N GLY A 54 6.66 -7.33 -7.66
CA GLY A 54 6.73 -5.86 -7.69
C GLY A 54 6.17 -5.28 -9.00
N VAL A 55 6.54 -5.86 -10.15
CA VAL A 55 6.01 -5.44 -11.47
C VAL A 55 4.50 -5.63 -11.53
N ILE A 56 3.97 -6.79 -11.10
CA ILE A 56 2.53 -7.06 -11.08
C ILE A 56 1.80 -6.04 -10.21
N VAL A 57 2.29 -5.80 -8.98
CA VAL A 57 1.69 -4.83 -8.06
C VAL A 57 1.67 -3.43 -8.67
N LEU A 58 2.75 -2.98 -9.32
CA LEU A 58 2.80 -1.68 -9.97
C LEU A 58 1.76 -1.58 -11.10
N ILE A 59 1.64 -2.62 -11.93
CA ILE A 59 0.62 -2.68 -12.99
C ILE A 59 -0.79 -2.60 -12.38
N THR A 60 -1.06 -3.41 -11.35
CA THR A 60 -2.35 -3.42 -10.65
C THR A 60 -2.65 -2.06 -10.02
N LEU A 61 -1.66 -1.42 -9.39
CA LEU A 61 -1.81 -0.10 -8.79
C LEU A 61 -2.15 0.96 -9.84
N VAL A 62 -1.46 0.95 -10.99
CA VAL A 62 -1.75 1.86 -12.11
C VAL A 62 -3.20 1.68 -12.59
N PHE A 63 -3.66 0.44 -12.76
CA PHE A 63 -5.05 0.18 -13.15
C PHE A 63 -6.04 0.56 -12.06
N ALA A 64 -5.75 0.28 -10.79
CA ALA A 64 -6.59 0.67 -9.68
C ALA A 64 -6.78 2.20 -9.64
N VAL A 65 -5.70 2.97 -9.74
CA VAL A 65 -5.76 4.44 -9.83
C VAL A 65 -6.51 4.88 -11.07
N LYS A 66 -6.22 4.31 -12.25
CA LYS A 66 -6.91 4.65 -13.51
C LYS A 66 -8.43 4.49 -13.39
N TYR A 67 -8.90 3.38 -12.84
CA TYR A 67 -10.33 3.09 -12.73
C TYR A 67 -11.02 3.79 -11.55
N LEU A 68 -10.25 4.27 -10.56
CA LEU A 68 -10.76 5.16 -9.51
C LEU A 68 -10.91 6.60 -10.04
N VAL A 69 -9.92 7.12 -10.76
CA VAL A 69 -9.92 8.50 -11.27
C VAL A 69 -10.86 8.68 -12.45
N LYS A 70 -10.83 7.76 -13.41
CA LYS A 70 -11.66 7.80 -14.61
C LYS A 70 -12.31 6.44 -14.84
N PRO A 71 -13.39 6.12 -14.11
CA PRO A 71 -14.16 4.91 -14.37
C PRO A 71 -14.67 4.97 -15.81
N GLY A 72 -14.45 3.90 -16.59
CA GLY A 72 -14.95 3.77 -17.97
C GLY A 72 -16.44 3.44 -18.05
N GLU A 73 -17.14 3.52 -16.91
CA GLU A 73 -18.56 3.20 -16.76
C GLU A 73 -19.39 4.43 -17.17
N GLY A 74 -20.05 4.35 -18.33
CA GLY A 74 -20.92 5.43 -18.84
C GLY A 74 -22.35 5.40 -18.29
N ALA A 75 -22.75 4.30 -17.63
CA ALA A 75 -24.09 4.11 -17.13
C ALA A 75 -24.36 5.05 -15.93
N GLU A 76 -25.53 5.69 -15.90
CA GLU A 76 -25.89 6.69 -14.90
C GLU A 76 -26.20 6.08 -13.52
N ASP A 77 -26.56 4.80 -13.48
CA ASP A 77 -26.98 4.02 -12.31
C ASP A 77 -25.83 3.33 -11.56
N HIS A 78 -24.57 3.63 -11.91
CA HIS A 78 -23.44 2.99 -11.25
C HIS A 78 -23.21 3.50 -9.82
N ILE A 79 -22.92 2.60 -8.88
CA ILE A 79 -22.76 2.89 -7.43
C ILE A 79 -21.67 3.94 -7.12
N LYS A 80 -20.70 4.16 -8.03
CA LYS A 80 -19.72 5.26 -7.90
C LYS A 80 -20.31 6.63 -8.25
N ARG A 81 -21.25 6.72 -9.19
CA ARG A 81 -21.90 7.98 -9.59
C ARG A 81 -22.96 8.39 -8.58
N SER A 82 -23.58 7.46 -7.86
CA SER A 82 -24.50 7.81 -6.78
C SER A 82 -23.79 8.61 -5.69
N ILE A 83 -22.57 8.24 -5.29
CA ILE A 83 -21.80 8.97 -4.27
C ILE A 83 -21.29 10.32 -4.80
N LEU A 84 -20.85 10.39 -6.07
CA LEU A 84 -20.29 11.62 -6.66
C LEU A 84 -21.35 12.64 -7.09
N ASN A 85 -22.55 12.19 -7.51
CA ASN A 85 -23.66 13.03 -7.94
C ASN A 85 -24.79 13.14 -6.90
N THR A 86 -24.59 12.68 -5.66
CA THR A 86 -25.57 12.97 -4.60
C THR A 86 -25.61 14.50 -4.44
N PRO A 87 -26.73 15.16 -4.75
CA PRO A 87 -26.92 16.55 -4.35
C PRO A 87 -26.85 16.51 -2.82
N LEU A 88 -25.89 17.22 -2.23
CA LEU A 88 -26.00 17.57 -0.82
C LEU A 88 -27.36 18.26 -0.72
N HIS A 89 -28.30 17.63 -0.02
CA HIS A 89 -29.58 18.23 0.29
C HIS A 89 -29.29 19.50 1.07
N ASP A 90 -29.26 20.63 0.37
CA ASP A 90 -29.32 21.95 0.95
C ASP A 90 -30.73 22.07 1.52
N GLY A 91 -30.84 21.73 2.80
CA GLY A 91 -32.06 21.93 3.56
C GLY A 91 -32.42 23.42 3.57
N ASN A 92 -33.26 23.82 2.62
CA ASN A 92 -34.25 24.88 2.71
C ASN A 92 -35.36 24.68 1.67
#